data_AF-A0A5N7ZCN9-F1
#
_entry.id   AF-A0A5N7ZCN9-F1
#
_cell.length_a   1.000
_cell.length_b   1.000
_cell.length_c   1.000
_cell.angle_alpha   90.00
_cell.angle_beta   90.00
_cell.angle_gamma   90.00
#
_symmetry.space_group_name_H-M   'P 1'
#
loop_
_entity.id
_entity.type
_entity.pdbx_description
1 polymer ?
#
loop_
_entity_poly.entity_id
_entity_poly.type
_entity_poly.pdbx_seq_one_letter_code
_entity_poly.pdbx_strand_id
1 'polypeptide(L)'
;INHGLLSVVTANLIFNFINENETVQAIKIAERWVTNTGDEVNIDQYEKVTFWHPASSTTTQVKLWRDYLMEHKILQPFKQAFREIYLLTEAEVNTRTYSNRMASHILKQHQYVTLAKGRNWTARLIGAWDGGDLDTAALVLPEYNLIAEYWVNALNADDAFNDTGIWNYVTTDQIRFVDTTTNELVELINVPAIPFSETLRDVDLFVGVASVGNDPTWQDSGGLPAYRDYWQSYSFGDLSEVAKNRKEILTGLIPRLKIANVTTIEDKFVVVKGKLRTYKIHIGSTNILMEPNDQYLCIVPDRSKKDTTENVYLPFEGDNGLSVILSKAFLLAADDTITDSTITSQINR
;
A
#
# COMPACT_ATOMS: atom_id res chain seq x y z
N ILE A 1 14.79 -19.12 -15.86
CA ILE A 1 14.48 -19.89 -14.63
C ILE A 1 15.74 -20.59 -14.05
N ASN A 2 16.66 -21.13 -14.87
CA ASN A 2 17.89 -21.79 -14.39
C ASN A 2 19.08 -20.83 -14.11
N HIS A 3 18.82 -19.54 -13.92
CA HIS A 3 19.88 -18.54 -13.69
C HIS A 3 20.21 -18.48 -12.19
N GLY A 4 21.47 -18.66 -11.79
CA GLY A 4 21.85 -18.90 -10.38
C GLY A 4 21.36 -17.88 -9.35
N LEU A 5 21.22 -16.60 -9.71
CA LEU A 5 20.67 -15.57 -8.82
C LEU A 5 19.15 -15.37 -8.99
N LEU A 6 18.65 -15.50 -10.22
CA LEU A 6 17.24 -15.19 -10.51
C LEU A 6 16.35 -16.37 -10.17
N SER A 7 16.87 -17.60 -10.14
CA SER A 7 16.11 -18.79 -9.76
C SER A 7 15.52 -18.67 -8.36
N VAL A 8 16.23 -18.03 -7.42
CA VAL A 8 15.76 -17.81 -6.05
C VAL A 8 14.68 -16.74 -5.99
N VAL A 9 14.82 -15.65 -6.76
CA VAL A 9 13.85 -14.54 -6.79
C VAL A 9 12.63 -14.86 -7.65
N THR A 10 12.77 -15.75 -8.63
CA THR A 10 11.66 -16.22 -9.48
C THR A 10 11.01 -17.49 -8.94
N ALA A 11 11.62 -18.14 -7.95
CA ALA A 11 10.94 -19.14 -7.15
C ALA A 11 9.74 -18.48 -6.44
N ASN A 12 8.65 -19.23 -6.31
CA ASN A 12 7.42 -18.77 -5.68
C ASN A 12 6.68 -17.61 -6.39
N LEU A 13 7.02 -17.31 -7.65
CA LEU A 13 6.23 -16.42 -8.50
C LEU A 13 5.32 -17.23 -9.43
N ILE A 14 4.17 -16.65 -9.72
CA ILE A 14 3.16 -17.20 -10.63
C ILE A 14 3.47 -16.72 -12.04
N PHE A 15 3.45 -17.63 -13.01
CA PHE A 15 3.68 -17.32 -14.42
C PHE A 15 2.49 -17.79 -15.26
N ASN A 16 2.24 -17.09 -16.36
CA ASN A 16 1.40 -17.59 -17.43
C ASN A 16 2.29 -18.30 -18.45
N PHE A 17 1.99 -19.56 -18.74
CA PHE A 17 2.57 -20.33 -19.84
C PHE A 17 1.53 -20.44 -20.96
N ILE A 18 1.94 -20.07 -22.17
CA ILE A 18 1.04 -19.80 -23.29
C ILE A 18 1.49 -20.61 -24.52
N ASN A 19 0.55 -21.30 -25.15
CA ASN A 19 0.69 -21.90 -26.48
C ASN A 19 -0.50 -21.48 -27.36
N GLU A 20 -0.63 -22.04 -28.56
CA GLU A 20 -1.71 -21.68 -29.49
C GLU A 20 -3.12 -21.99 -28.96
N ASN A 21 -3.25 -22.97 -28.05
CA ASN A 21 -4.54 -23.52 -27.64
C ASN A 21 -5.01 -23.00 -26.28
N GLU A 22 -4.08 -22.70 -25.38
CA GLU A 22 -4.41 -22.39 -23.99
C GLU A 22 -3.34 -21.54 -23.28
N THR A 23 -3.75 -20.99 -22.15
CA THR A 23 -2.86 -20.35 -21.16
C THR A 23 -3.07 -21.03 -19.82
N VAL A 24 -1.98 -21.53 -19.23
CA VAL A 24 -2.00 -22.10 -17.88
C VAL A 24 -1.20 -21.22 -16.92
N GLN A 25 -1.68 -21.11 -15.69
CA GLN A 25 -0.99 -20.41 -14.62
C GLN A 25 -0.29 -21.43 -13.74
N ALA A 26 1.00 -21.24 -13.48
CA ALA A 26 1.75 -22.13 -12.61
C ALA A 26 2.80 -21.40 -11.78
N ILE A 27 3.10 -21.96 -10.61
CA ILE A 27 4.16 -21.55 -9.69
C ILE A 27 5.19 -22.67 -9.60
N LYS A 28 6.49 -22.33 -9.52
CA LYS A 28 7.55 -23.32 -9.31
C LYS A 28 7.69 -23.62 -7.81
N ILE A 29 7.47 -24.86 -7.42
CA ILE A 29 7.69 -25.37 -6.06
C ILE A 29 8.67 -26.54 -6.13
N ALA A 30 9.81 -26.40 -5.46
CA ALA A 30 10.97 -27.28 -5.64
C ALA A 30 11.32 -27.40 -7.15
N GLU A 31 11.18 -28.59 -7.74
CA GLU A 31 11.44 -28.82 -9.18
C GLU A 31 10.17 -29.06 -10.01
N ARG A 32 8.99 -28.77 -9.46
CA ARG A 32 7.70 -28.97 -10.13
C ARG A 32 6.98 -27.65 -10.38
N TRP A 33 6.23 -27.61 -11.47
CA TRP A 33 5.30 -26.52 -11.77
C TRP A 33 3.91 -26.97 -11.40
N VAL A 34 3.22 -26.21 -10.57
CA VAL A 34 1.89 -26.55 -10.07
C VAL A 34 0.90 -25.42 -10.28
N THR A 35 -0.34 -25.75 -10.58
CA THR A 35 -1.46 -24.80 -10.65
C THR A 35 -1.93 -24.38 -9.24
N ASN A 36 -2.90 -23.46 -9.18
CA ASN A 36 -3.56 -23.08 -7.92
C ASN A 36 -4.44 -24.19 -7.29
N THR A 37 -4.67 -25.29 -8.01
CA THR A 37 -5.32 -26.52 -7.49
C THR A 37 -4.31 -27.57 -7.04
N GLY A 38 -3.00 -27.33 -7.26
CA GLY A 38 -1.92 -28.27 -6.95
C GLY A 38 -1.64 -29.29 -8.05
N ASP A 39 -2.29 -29.18 -9.21
CA ASP A 39 -2.05 -30.07 -10.34
C ASP A 39 -0.71 -29.75 -11.01
N GLU A 40 0.07 -30.79 -11.34
CA GLU A 40 1.37 -30.63 -11.98
C GLU A 40 1.23 -30.27 -13.47
N VAL A 41 2.02 -29.30 -13.92
CA VAL A 41 2.00 -28.78 -15.29
C VAL A 41 3.34 -29.09 -15.96
N ASN A 42 3.30 -29.75 -17.12
CA ASN A 42 4.46 -29.84 -17.99
C ASN A 42 4.62 -28.53 -18.77
N ILE A 43 5.53 -27.66 -18.35
CA ILE A 43 5.71 -26.35 -18.98
C ILE A 43 6.39 -26.40 -20.36
N ASP A 44 7.00 -27.53 -20.74
CA ASP A 44 7.75 -27.67 -22.00
C ASP A 44 6.81 -27.67 -23.23
N GLN A 45 5.50 -27.80 -23.03
CA GLN A 45 4.48 -27.72 -24.09
C GLN A 45 4.04 -26.27 -24.42
N TYR A 46 4.66 -25.26 -23.79
CA TYR A 46 4.31 -23.86 -23.98
C TYR A 46 5.46 -23.08 -24.61
N GLU A 47 5.12 -22.13 -25.48
CA GLU A 47 6.09 -21.40 -26.31
C GLU A 47 6.43 -20.03 -25.73
N LYS A 48 5.51 -19.47 -24.94
CA LYS A 48 5.66 -18.14 -24.36
C LYS A 48 5.40 -18.18 -22.86
N VAL A 49 6.21 -17.42 -22.12
CA VAL A 49 6.05 -17.19 -20.68
C VAL A 49 5.89 -15.70 -20.42
N THR A 50 4.94 -15.35 -19.55
CA THR A 50 4.77 -13.98 -19.06
C THR A 50 4.53 -14.00 -17.55
N PHE A 51 4.79 -12.88 -16.87
CA PHE A 51 4.42 -12.76 -15.46
C PHE A 51 2.89 -12.73 -15.33
N TRP A 52 2.39 -13.49 -14.37
CA TRP A 52 0.99 -13.38 -13.99
C TRP A 52 0.76 -12.08 -13.24
N HIS A 53 -0.34 -11.39 -13.57
CA HIS A 53 -0.77 -10.17 -12.92
C HIS A 53 -2.24 -10.30 -12.50
N PRO A 54 -2.64 -9.91 -11.27
CA PRO A 54 -4.02 -10.07 -10.83
C PRO A 54 -4.99 -9.16 -11.59
N ALA A 55 -4.54 -7.99 -12.06
CA ALA A 55 -5.37 -7.09 -12.88
C ALA A 55 -5.78 -7.67 -14.25
N SER A 56 -5.11 -8.73 -14.71
CA SER A 56 -5.49 -9.45 -15.94
C SER A 56 -6.18 -10.79 -15.65
N SER A 57 -6.60 -11.03 -14.40
CA SER A 57 -7.18 -12.29 -13.95
C SER A 57 -8.54 -12.07 -13.32
N THR A 58 -9.37 -13.12 -13.32
CA THR A 58 -10.67 -13.05 -12.63
C THR A 58 -10.48 -13.04 -11.11
N THR A 59 -11.43 -12.44 -10.39
CA THR A 59 -11.43 -12.42 -8.92
C THR A 59 -11.36 -13.83 -8.33
N THR A 60 -12.04 -14.81 -8.95
CA THR A 60 -11.99 -16.22 -8.56
C THR A 60 -10.57 -16.80 -8.68
N GLN A 61 -9.86 -16.54 -9.78
CA GLN A 61 -8.48 -17.03 -9.94
C GLN A 61 -7.52 -16.37 -8.96
N VAL A 62 -7.65 -15.05 -8.74
CA VAL A 62 -6.85 -14.33 -7.74
C VAL A 62 -7.06 -14.95 -6.35
N LYS A 63 -8.31 -15.22 -5.98
CA LYS A 63 -8.64 -15.86 -4.70
C LYS A 63 -8.02 -17.25 -4.59
N LEU A 64 -8.13 -18.10 -5.62
CA LEU A 64 -7.54 -19.44 -5.61
C LEU A 64 -6.01 -19.40 -5.40
N TRP A 65 -5.32 -18.47 -6.06
CA TRP A 65 -3.89 -18.29 -5.83
C TRP A 65 -3.56 -17.82 -4.41
N ARG A 66 -4.30 -16.85 -3.88
CA ARG A 66 -4.12 -16.36 -2.51
C ARG A 66 -4.34 -17.46 -1.47
N ASP A 67 -5.42 -18.24 -1.63
CA ASP A 67 -5.74 -19.38 -0.77
C ASP A 67 -4.62 -20.42 -0.82
N TYR A 68 -4.18 -20.80 -2.03
CA TYR A 68 -3.09 -21.77 -2.24
C TYR A 68 -1.80 -21.34 -1.55
N LEU A 69 -1.37 -20.08 -1.73
CA LEU A 69 -0.17 -19.53 -1.09
C LEU A 69 -0.29 -19.50 0.44
N MET A 70 -1.46 -19.15 0.98
CA MET A 70 -1.70 -19.10 2.42
C MET A 70 -1.80 -20.47 3.09
N GLU A 71 -2.35 -21.45 2.39
CA GLU A 71 -2.45 -22.84 2.85
C GLU A 71 -1.07 -23.50 2.91
N HIS A 72 -0.28 -23.34 1.84
CA HIS A 72 1.04 -23.97 1.70
C HIS A 72 2.19 -23.14 2.30
N LYS A 73 1.88 -21.99 2.92
CA LYS A 73 2.85 -21.05 3.52
C LYS A 73 3.95 -20.63 2.54
N ILE A 74 3.58 -20.36 1.30
CA ILE A 74 4.51 -19.96 0.24
C ILE A 74 4.72 -18.44 0.31
N LEU A 75 5.95 -18.05 0.67
CA LEU A 75 6.37 -16.65 0.70
C LEU A 75 6.72 -16.16 -0.71
N GLN A 76 6.02 -15.12 -1.17
CA GLN A 76 6.40 -14.40 -2.39
C GLN A 76 7.44 -13.31 -2.08
N PRO A 77 8.45 -13.11 -2.95
CA PRO A 77 9.47 -12.06 -2.74
C PRO A 77 8.89 -10.64 -2.81
N PHE A 78 7.70 -10.47 -3.40
CA PHE A 78 6.93 -9.24 -3.40
C PHE A 78 5.44 -9.56 -3.58
N LYS A 79 4.57 -8.58 -3.33
CA LYS A 79 3.14 -8.69 -3.61
C LYS A 79 2.88 -8.94 -5.10
N GLN A 80 2.62 -10.20 -5.46
CA GLN A 80 2.13 -10.60 -6.78
C GLN A 80 0.66 -11.06 -6.70
N ALA A 81 0.36 -12.17 -6.03
CA ALA A 81 -1.03 -12.62 -5.81
C ALA A 81 -1.79 -11.65 -4.91
N PHE A 82 -1.10 -11.08 -3.92
CA PHE A 82 -1.60 -10.06 -3.00
C PHE A 82 -1.30 -8.65 -3.50
N ARG A 83 -1.17 -8.45 -4.81
CA ARG A 83 -1.02 -7.10 -5.36
C ARG A 83 -2.37 -6.40 -5.36
N GLU A 84 -2.36 -5.13 -4.95
CA GLU A 84 -3.51 -4.24 -5.00
C GLU A 84 -3.96 -4.03 -6.45
N ILE A 85 -5.27 -4.09 -6.71
CA ILE A 85 -5.85 -3.92 -8.04
C ILE A 85 -6.72 -2.66 -8.03
N TYR A 86 -6.43 -1.71 -8.92
CA TYR A 86 -7.27 -0.52 -9.10
C TYR A 86 -8.03 -0.67 -10.40
N LEU A 87 -9.33 -0.89 -10.28
CA LEU A 87 -10.25 -0.90 -11.41
C LEU A 87 -10.81 0.50 -11.65
N LEU A 88 -11.18 0.77 -12.90
CA LEU A 88 -11.85 2.00 -13.28
C LEU A 88 -13.21 2.10 -12.58
N THR A 89 -13.50 3.25 -12.01
CA THR A 89 -14.75 3.56 -11.30
C THR A 89 -15.65 4.45 -12.14
N GLU A 90 -16.94 4.54 -11.80
CA GLU A 90 -17.87 5.47 -12.45
C GLU A 90 -17.41 6.92 -12.36
N ALA A 91 -16.76 7.31 -11.26
CA ALA A 91 -16.18 8.64 -11.11
C ALA A 91 -15.15 8.95 -12.21
N GLU A 92 -14.28 7.98 -12.51
CA GLU A 92 -13.24 8.11 -13.54
C GLU A 92 -13.79 8.02 -14.96
N VAL A 93 -14.87 7.25 -15.15
CA VAL A 93 -15.64 7.27 -16.41
C VAL A 93 -16.23 8.66 -16.66
N ASN A 94 -16.73 9.33 -15.61
CA ASN A 94 -17.34 10.65 -15.72
C ASN A 94 -16.31 11.77 -15.93
N THR A 95 -15.16 11.73 -15.24
CA THR A 95 -14.09 12.72 -15.45
C THR A 95 -13.31 12.50 -16.75
N ARG A 96 -13.43 11.30 -17.34
CA ARG A 96 -12.87 10.86 -18.62
C ARG A 96 -11.36 10.80 -18.67
N THR A 97 -10.64 11.90 -18.45
CA THR A 97 -9.18 11.99 -18.72
C THR A 97 -8.31 12.06 -17.48
N TYR A 98 -8.90 12.10 -16.29
CA TYR A 98 -8.15 12.19 -15.04
C TYR A 98 -8.83 11.50 -13.86
N SER A 99 -8.04 11.02 -12.91
CA SER A 99 -8.54 10.43 -11.66
C SER A 99 -8.24 11.36 -10.48
N ASN A 100 -9.27 11.66 -9.68
CA ASN A 100 -9.16 12.40 -8.42
C ASN A 100 -9.00 11.48 -7.20
N ARG A 101 -8.81 10.17 -7.40
CA ARG A 101 -8.80 9.18 -6.31
C ARG A 101 -7.73 9.46 -5.25
N MET A 102 -6.64 10.11 -5.65
CA MET A 102 -5.49 10.46 -4.80
C MET A 102 -5.25 11.97 -4.76
N ALA A 103 -6.30 12.77 -5.02
CA ALA A 103 -6.26 14.22 -4.94
C ALA A 103 -6.52 14.70 -3.50
N SER A 104 -6.17 15.96 -3.22
CA SER A 104 -6.41 16.64 -1.95
C SER A 104 -5.71 16.01 -0.74
N HIS A 105 -4.56 15.35 -0.92
CA HIS A 105 -3.70 14.91 0.18
C HIS A 105 -2.56 15.88 0.44
N ILE A 106 -2.12 15.97 1.70
CA ILE A 106 -0.95 16.76 2.10
C ILE A 106 0.21 15.80 2.37
N LEU A 107 1.26 15.89 1.56
CA LEU A 107 2.42 14.99 1.64
C LEU A 107 3.64 15.73 2.16
N LYS A 108 4.46 15.05 2.97
CA LYS A 108 5.84 15.43 3.28
C LYS A 108 6.67 15.37 2.01
N GLN A 109 7.08 16.53 1.50
CA GLN A 109 7.61 16.65 0.14
C GLN A 109 8.84 15.76 -0.11
N HIS A 110 9.85 15.86 0.75
CA HIS A 110 11.11 15.12 0.59
C HIS A 110 10.89 13.60 0.58
N GLN A 111 9.97 13.12 1.41
CA GLN A 111 9.62 11.71 1.48
C GLN A 111 8.91 11.26 0.21
N TYR A 112 7.92 12.03 -0.26
CA TYR A 112 7.23 11.79 -1.52
C TYR A 112 8.20 11.71 -2.71
N VAL A 113 9.06 12.72 -2.90
CA VAL A 113 10.02 12.77 -4.03
C VAL A 113 10.98 11.59 -3.99
N THR A 114 11.41 11.17 -2.79
CA THR A 114 12.28 10.00 -2.62
C THR A 114 11.56 8.71 -3.03
N LEU A 115 10.30 8.53 -2.61
CA LEU A 115 9.48 7.36 -2.99
C LEU A 115 9.22 7.32 -4.50
N ALA A 116 8.86 8.46 -5.10
CA ALA A 116 8.61 8.60 -6.52
C ALA A 116 9.84 8.19 -7.35
N LYS A 117 11.01 8.78 -7.04
CA LYS A 117 12.27 8.43 -7.71
C LYS A 117 12.63 6.96 -7.54
N GLY A 118 12.39 6.38 -6.36
CA GLY A 118 12.59 4.95 -6.10
C GLY A 118 11.68 4.01 -6.93
N ARG A 119 10.62 4.54 -7.54
CA ARG A 119 9.69 3.84 -8.45
C ARG A 119 9.84 4.28 -9.91
N ASN A 120 10.97 4.91 -10.25
CA ASN A 120 11.27 5.43 -11.59
C ASN A 120 10.35 6.56 -12.06
N TRP A 121 9.60 7.19 -11.15
CA TRP A 121 8.94 8.45 -11.46
C TRP A 121 9.98 9.57 -11.48
N THR A 122 9.88 10.43 -12.47
CA THR A 122 10.49 11.75 -12.40
C THR A 122 9.69 12.59 -11.41
N ALA A 123 10.36 13.27 -10.49
CA ALA A 123 9.76 14.18 -9.52
C ALA A 123 10.85 15.14 -9.01
N ARG A 124 10.48 16.38 -8.70
CA ARG A 124 11.39 17.43 -8.25
C ARG A 124 10.91 18.04 -6.94
N LEU A 125 11.85 18.67 -6.25
CA LEU A 125 11.52 19.50 -5.10
C LEU A 125 11.05 20.86 -5.62
N ILE A 126 9.86 21.26 -5.20
CA ILE A 126 9.22 22.56 -5.35
C ILE A 126 9.47 23.44 -4.13
N GLY A 127 9.56 24.75 -4.34
CA GLY A 127 9.85 25.71 -3.28
C GLY A 127 9.30 27.10 -3.54
N ALA A 128 9.53 27.98 -2.58
CA ALA A 128 9.00 29.33 -2.47
C ALA A 128 9.78 30.33 -3.34
N TRP A 129 10.00 30.00 -4.62
CA TRP A 129 10.57 30.89 -5.62
C TRP A 129 9.71 30.93 -6.88
N ASP A 130 9.91 31.96 -7.71
CA ASP A 130 9.12 32.17 -8.92
C ASP A 130 9.22 31.01 -9.91
N GLY A 131 8.07 30.44 -10.30
CA GLY A 131 7.96 29.24 -11.13
C GLY A 131 8.43 27.94 -10.47
N GLY A 132 8.64 27.95 -9.15
CA GLY A 132 9.10 26.81 -8.36
C GLY A 132 8.00 26.07 -7.61
N ASP A 133 6.73 26.43 -7.77
CA ASP A 133 5.60 26.04 -6.93
C ASP A 133 4.75 24.89 -7.49
N LEU A 134 5.10 24.41 -8.69
CA LEU A 134 4.41 23.32 -9.39
C LEU A 134 5.40 22.26 -9.86
N ASP A 135 5.03 20.99 -9.70
CA ASP A 135 5.69 19.87 -10.35
C ASP A 135 4.64 18.85 -10.80
N THR A 136 4.95 18.18 -11.90
CA THR A 136 4.17 17.04 -12.38
C THR A 136 5.10 15.86 -12.38
N ALA A 137 4.91 14.97 -11.39
CA ALA A 137 5.67 13.74 -11.40
C ALA A 137 5.21 12.87 -12.57
N ALA A 138 6.15 12.30 -13.30
CA ALA A 138 5.85 11.53 -14.50
C ALA A 138 6.54 10.17 -14.52
N LEU A 139 5.78 9.12 -14.89
CA LEU A 139 6.26 7.78 -15.14
C LEU A 139 6.08 7.44 -16.62
N VAL A 140 7.19 7.13 -17.30
CA VAL A 140 7.17 6.69 -18.69
C VAL A 140 6.85 5.20 -18.75
N LEU A 141 5.86 4.84 -19.56
CA LEU A 141 5.35 3.48 -19.77
C LEU A 141 5.50 3.10 -21.25
N PRO A 142 6.74 2.80 -21.69
CA PRO A 142 7.07 2.69 -23.11
C PRO A 142 6.33 1.53 -23.80
N GLU A 143 6.06 0.43 -23.10
CA GLU A 143 5.34 -0.74 -23.64
C GLU A 143 3.89 -0.41 -24.02
N TYR A 144 3.35 0.69 -23.49
CA TYR A 144 1.99 1.15 -23.72
C TYR A 144 1.94 2.46 -24.53
N ASN A 145 3.08 3.04 -24.89
CA ASN A 145 3.19 4.39 -25.45
C ASN A 145 2.51 5.46 -24.56
N LEU A 146 2.58 5.30 -23.23
CA LEU A 146 1.96 6.21 -22.27
C LEU A 146 2.98 6.92 -21.37
N ILE A 147 2.61 8.09 -20.89
CA ILE A 147 3.18 8.71 -19.69
C ILE A 147 2.05 8.85 -18.67
N ALA A 148 2.26 8.33 -17.46
CA ALA A 148 1.40 8.65 -16.34
C ALA A 148 1.91 9.92 -15.64
N GLU A 149 1.02 10.87 -15.39
CA GLU A 149 1.31 12.12 -14.70
C GLU A 149 0.59 12.17 -13.36
N TYR A 150 1.28 12.63 -12.32
CA TYR A 150 0.71 12.90 -11.01
C TYR A 150 1.00 14.35 -10.61
N TRP A 151 -0.07 15.14 -10.51
CA TRP A 151 0.02 16.57 -10.28
C TRP A 151 0.17 16.86 -8.79
N VAL A 152 1.16 17.70 -8.45
CA VAL A 152 1.39 18.18 -7.09
C VAL A 152 1.59 19.69 -7.09
N ASN A 153 1.04 20.35 -6.07
CA ASN A 153 1.09 21.80 -5.92
C ASN A 153 1.73 22.17 -4.59
N ALA A 154 2.30 23.37 -4.52
CA ALA A 154 2.68 23.96 -3.24
C ALA A 154 1.47 24.15 -2.33
N LEU A 155 1.62 23.83 -1.05
CA LEU A 155 0.60 24.11 -0.03
C LEU A 155 0.50 25.62 0.27
N ASN A 156 1.57 26.39 -0.01
CA ASN A 156 1.68 27.83 0.24
C ASN A 156 1.27 28.25 1.66
N ALA A 157 1.59 27.40 2.64
CA ALA A 157 1.35 27.71 4.05
C ALA A 157 2.52 28.53 4.62
N ASP A 158 2.21 29.54 5.43
CA ASP A 158 3.20 30.44 6.03
C ASP A 158 4.30 29.65 6.77
N ASP A 159 5.56 30.06 6.54
CA ASP A 159 6.78 29.47 7.12
C ASP A 159 6.93 27.94 6.95
N ALA A 160 6.18 27.32 6.04
CA ALA A 160 6.23 25.88 5.80
C ALA A 160 7.33 25.47 4.80
N PHE A 161 8.46 26.16 4.79
CA PHE A 161 9.64 25.86 3.96
C PHE A 161 10.91 25.76 4.81
N ASN A 162 11.94 25.08 4.31
CA ASN A 162 13.22 24.96 4.98
C ASN A 162 14.13 26.18 4.72
N ASP A 163 15.32 26.22 5.34
CA ASP A 163 16.28 27.32 5.20
C ASP A 163 16.72 27.61 3.74
N THR A 164 16.47 26.68 2.82
CA THR A 164 16.77 26.81 1.38
C THR A 164 15.55 27.21 0.53
N GLY A 165 14.42 27.52 1.16
CA GLY A 165 13.17 27.89 0.48
C GLY A 165 12.40 26.72 -0.13
N ILE A 166 12.73 25.47 0.19
CA ILE A 166 12.00 24.28 -0.31
C ILE A 166 10.81 24.02 0.61
N TRP A 167 9.62 23.80 0.04
CA TRP A 167 8.43 23.51 0.82
C TRP A 167 8.57 22.20 1.63
N ASN A 168 8.11 22.20 2.87
CA ASN A 168 8.06 20.99 3.69
C ASN A 168 6.92 20.06 3.23
N TYR A 169 5.84 20.64 2.72
CA TYR A 169 4.62 19.95 2.32
C TYR A 169 4.15 20.33 0.92
N VAL A 170 3.52 19.38 0.24
CA VAL A 170 2.84 19.56 -1.05
C VAL A 170 1.41 19.05 -0.97
N THR A 171 0.52 19.62 -1.77
CA THR A 171 -0.83 19.08 -1.98
C THR A 171 -0.87 18.26 -3.25
N THR A 172 -1.66 17.20 -3.22
CA THR A 172 -1.84 16.34 -4.38
C THR A 172 -3.08 16.73 -5.15
N ASP A 173 -3.06 16.52 -6.45
CA ASP A 173 -4.19 16.73 -7.32
C ASP A 173 -4.43 15.45 -8.15
N GLN A 174 -4.67 15.60 -9.44
CA GLN A 174 -5.13 14.53 -10.31
C GLN A 174 -4.02 13.65 -10.87
N ILE A 175 -4.41 12.45 -11.27
CA ILE A 175 -3.60 11.52 -12.08
C ILE A 175 -4.12 11.55 -13.51
N ARG A 176 -3.23 11.64 -14.49
CA ARG A 176 -3.55 11.68 -15.92
C ARG A 176 -2.66 10.73 -16.71
N PHE A 177 -3.10 10.39 -17.92
CA PHE A 177 -2.29 9.64 -18.88
C PHE A 177 -2.17 10.45 -20.18
N VAL A 178 -0.95 10.51 -20.72
CA VAL A 178 -0.64 11.20 -21.97
C VAL A 178 -0.12 10.16 -22.97
N ASP A 179 -0.63 10.20 -24.19
CA ASP A 179 -0.11 9.38 -25.29
C ASP A 179 1.22 9.97 -25.78
N THR A 180 2.27 9.16 -25.79
CA THR A 180 3.63 9.61 -26.17
C THR A 180 3.79 9.88 -27.67
N THR A 181 2.87 9.38 -28.50
CA THR A 181 2.86 9.56 -29.96
C THR A 181 2.14 10.84 -30.35
N THR A 182 0.98 11.11 -29.75
CA THR A 182 0.16 12.30 -30.08
C THR A 182 0.40 13.47 -29.13
N ASN A 183 0.97 13.21 -27.95
CA ASN A 183 1.09 14.16 -26.84
C ASN A 183 -0.28 14.70 -26.34
N GLU A 184 -1.33 13.88 -26.47
CA GLU A 184 -2.68 14.21 -26.03
C GLU A 184 -3.07 13.41 -24.79
N LEU A 185 -4.02 13.95 -24.02
CA LEU A 185 -4.60 13.24 -22.87
C LEU A 185 -5.40 12.02 -23.35
N VAL A 186 -5.16 10.90 -22.69
CA VAL A 186 -5.87 9.65 -22.94
C VAL A 186 -7.09 9.55 -22.03
N GLU A 187 -8.24 9.21 -22.59
CA GLU A 187 -9.39 8.85 -21.76
C GLU A 187 -9.08 7.58 -20.96
N LEU A 188 -9.36 7.60 -19.65
CA LEU A 188 -9.06 6.52 -18.72
C LEU A 188 -9.69 5.18 -19.12
N ILE A 189 -10.81 5.21 -19.84
CA ILE A 189 -11.45 4.01 -20.42
C ILE A 189 -10.57 3.30 -21.47
N ASN A 190 -9.64 4.04 -22.09
CA ASN A 190 -8.73 3.54 -23.11
C ASN A 190 -7.35 3.19 -22.54
N VAL A 191 -7.10 3.48 -21.25
CA VAL A 191 -5.86 3.08 -20.57
C VAL A 191 -5.96 1.60 -20.21
N PRO A 192 -4.99 0.74 -20.61
CA PRO A 192 -5.04 -0.67 -20.26
C PRO A 192 -5.02 -0.89 -18.73
N ALA A 193 -5.70 -1.94 -18.26
CA ALA A 193 -5.94 -2.16 -16.83
C ALA A 193 -4.64 -2.30 -16.00
N ILE A 194 -3.59 -2.92 -16.55
CA ILE A 194 -2.31 -3.10 -15.86
C ILE A 194 -1.61 -1.74 -15.61
N PRO A 195 -1.27 -0.92 -16.64
CA PRO A 195 -0.62 0.37 -16.40
C PRO A 195 -1.49 1.32 -15.57
N PHE A 196 -2.82 1.28 -15.71
CA PHE A 196 -3.72 2.03 -14.83
C PHE A 196 -3.56 1.59 -13.37
N SER A 197 -3.68 0.29 -13.10
CA SER A 197 -3.59 -0.26 -11.75
C SER A 197 -2.23 -0.01 -11.11
N GLU A 198 -1.14 -0.17 -11.86
CA GLU A 198 0.22 0.04 -11.35
C GLU A 198 0.53 1.49 -11.04
N THR A 199 0.09 2.41 -11.90
CA THR A 199 0.21 3.85 -11.66
C THR A 199 -0.50 4.24 -10.37
N LEU A 200 -1.76 3.83 -10.21
CA LEU A 200 -2.55 4.14 -9.03
C LEU A 200 -1.97 3.53 -7.76
N ARG A 201 -1.37 2.34 -7.87
CA ARG A 201 -0.68 1.67 -6.77
C ARG A 201 0.57 2.42 -6.30
N ASP A 202 1.34 2.96 -7.23
CA ASP A 202 2.48 3.83 -6.90
C ASP A 202 2.03 5.11 -6.21
N VAL A 203 0.97 5.75 -6.73
CA VAL A 203 0.44 6.97 -6.13
C VAL A 203 -0.19 6.72 -4.75
N ASP A 204 -0.92 5.62 -4.56
CA ASP A 204 -1.44 5.21 -3.24
C ASP A 204 -0.28 4.94 -2.26
N LEU A 205 0.85 4.39 -2.72
CA LEU A 205 2.05 4.29 -1.87
C LEU A 205 2.58 5.67 -1.47
N PHE A 206 2.66 6.62 -2.41
CA PHE A 206 3.13 7.98 -2.12
C PHE A 206 2.25 8.63 -1.06
N VAL A 207 0.93 8.58 -1.25
CA VAL A 207 -0.05 9.10 -0.29
C VAL A 207 0.04 8.34 1.04
N GLY A 208 -0.01 7.02 1.01
CA GLY A 208 -0.02 6.15 2.19
C GLY A 208 1.26 6.21 3.02
N VAL A 209 2.39 6.67 2.49
CA VAL A 209 3.65 6.77 3.25
C VAL A 209 4.05 8.21 3.54
N ALA A 210 3.80 9.14 2.62
CA ALA A 210 4.21 10.53 2.78
C ALA A 210 3.09 11.43 3.34
N SER A 211 1.84 10.97 3.41
CA SER A 211 0.75 11.78 3.98
C SER A 211 1.03 12.16 5.43
N VAL A 212 0.81 13.43 5.76
CA VAL A 212 0.86 13.93 7.14
C VAL A 212 -0.18 13.26 8.03
N GLY A 213 -1.27 12.73 7.45
CA GLY A 213 -2.28 11.96 8.16
C GLY A 213 -1.80 10.62 8.74
N ASN A 214 -0.65 10.11 8.28
CA ASN A 214 -0.02 8.91 8.84
C ASN A 214 1.03 9.24 9.92
N ASP A 215 1.31 10.51 10.17
CA ASP A 215 2.23 10.94 11.23
C ASP A 215 1.44 11.19 12.52
N PRO A 216 1.61 10.33 13.55
CA PRO A 216 0.89 10.45 14.81
C PRO A 216 1.36 11.66 15.65
N THR A 217 2.54 12.20 15.35
CA THR A 217 3.17 13.31 16.08
C THR A 217 3.04 14.66 15.36
N TRP A 218 2.36 14.69 14.21
CA TRP A 218 2.30 15.89 13.38
C TRP A 218 1.63 17.07 14.11
N GLN A 219 0.61 16.81 14.92
CA GLN A 219 -0.03 17.85 15.73
C GLN A 219 0.92 18.45 16.78
N ASP A 220 1.75 17.61 17.40
CA ASP A 220 2.68 18.00 18.47
C ASP A 220 3.97 18.65 17.93
N SER A 221 4.31 18.39 16.66
CA SER A 221 5.53 18.88 16.00
C SER A 221 5.36 20.22 15.29
N GLY A 222 4.30 20.98 15.60
CA GLY A 222 4.01 22.25 14.93
C GLY A 222 3.28 22.10 13.59
N GLY A 223 2.51 21.01 13.40
CA GLY A 223 1.65 20.83 12.23
C GLY A 223 0.72 22.01 12.00
N LEU A 224 0.28 22.19 10.76
CA LEU A 224 -0.48 23.37 10.35
C LEU A 224 -1.87 23.37 11.01
N PRO A 225 -2.17 24.30 11.94
CA PRO A 225 -3.42 24.26 12.71
C PRO A 225 -4.69 24.30 11.85
N ALA A 226 -4.60 24.89 10.64
CA ALA A 226 -5.68 24.97 9.66
C ALA A 226 -6.08 23.61 9.05
N TYR A 227 -5.28 22.55 9.24
CA TYR A 227 -5.50 21.24 8.61
C TYR A 227 -5.68 20.10 9.64
N ARG A 228 -6.09 20.44 10.88
CA ARG A 228 -6.45 19.44 11.90
C ARG A 228 -7.56 18.51 11.43
N ASP A 229 -8.57 19.06 10.78
CA ASP A 229 -9.73 18.32 10.26
C ASP A 229 -9.32 17.33 9.15
N TYR A 230 -8.30 17.68 8.36
CA TYR A 230 -7.72 16.78 7.37
C TYR A 230 -7.03 15.58 8.03
N TRP A 231 -6.22 15.80 9.06
CA TRP A 231 -5.53 14.70 9.75
C TRP A 231 -6.53 13.73 10.39
N GLN A 232 -7.57 14.24 11.06
CA GLN A 232 -8.58 13.40 11.71
C GLN A 232 -9.40 12.62 10.70
N SER A 233 -9.84 13.26 9.61
CA SER A 233 -10.62 12.61 8.55
C SER A 233 -9.81 11.55 7.79
N TYR A 234 -8.53 11.81 7.52
CA TYR A 234 -7.65 10.83 6.88
C TYR A 234 -7.27 9.68 7.81
N SER A 235 -6.94 9.97 9.08
CA SER A 235 -6.47 8.97 10.06
C SER A 235 -7.45 7.83 10.30
N PHE A 236 -8.75 8.11 10.20
CA PHE A 236 -9.82 7.15 10.48
C PHE A 236 -10.87 7.10 9.35
N GLY A 237 -10.49 7.56 8.15
CA GLY A 237 -11.34 7.60 6.95
C GLY A 237 -11.58 6.21 6.35
N ASP A 238 -12.04 6.15 5.11
CA ASP A 238 -12.27 4.86 4.44
C ASP A 238 -10.94 4.18 4.03
N LEU A 239 -10.99 2.87 3.85
CA LEU A 239 -9.81 2.07 3.51
C LEU A 239 -9.38 2.31 2.05
N SER A 240 -8.10 2.66 1.84
CA SER A 240 -7.47 2.59 0.52
C SER A 240 -7.36 1.14 0.03
N GLU A 241 -7.01 0.91 -1.24
CA GLU A 241 -6.87 -0.45 -1.78
C GLU A 241 -5.77 -1.23 -1.07
N VAL A 242 -4.66 -0.57 -0.71
CA VAL A 242 -3.62 -1.17 0.15
C VAL A 242 -4.21 -1.63 1.49
N ALA A 243 -5.06 -0.80 2.10
CA ALA A 243 -5.66 -1.11 3.40
C ALA A 243 -6.75 -2.20 3.31
N LYS A 244 -7.53 -2.24 2.23
CA LYS A 244 -8.48 -3.33 1.95
C LYS A 244 -7.77 -4.67 1.77
N ASN A 245 -6.67 -4.68 1.03
CA ASN A 245 -5.83 -5.87 0.86
C ASN A 245 -5.23 -6.34 2.19
N ARG A 246 -4.75 -5.42 3.05
CA ARG A 246 -4.34 -5.75 4.41
C ARG A 246 -5.48 -6.37 5.23
N LYS A 247 -6.69 -5.82 5.15
CA LYS A 247 -7.87 -6.35 5.86
C LYS A 247 -8.14 -7.80 5.45
N GLU A 248 -8.07 -8.13 4.16
CA GLU A 248 -8.24 -9.50 3.67
C GLU A 248 -7.18 -10.44 4.24
N ILE A 249 -5.91 -10.04 4.20
CA ILE A 249 -4.80 -10.84 4.76
C ILE A 249 -4.97 -11.04 6.26
N LEU A 250 -5.30 -9.97 7.00
CA LEU A 250 -5.53 -10.01 8.44
C LEU A 250 -6.70 -10.94 8.80
N THR A 251 -7.76 -10.97 7.97
CA THR A 251 -8.92 -11.84 8.18
C THR A 251 -8.53 -13.32 8.14
N GLY A 252 -7.63 -13.71 7.22
CA GLY A 252 -7.10 -15.07 7.15
C GLY A 252 -6.02 -15.38 8.20
N LEU A 253 -5.27 -14.36 8.63
CA LEU A 253 -4.11 -14.52 9.51
C LEU A 253 -4.49 -14.53 11.00
N ILE A 254 -5.30 -13.56 11.48
CA ILE A 254 -5.64 -13.35 12.90
C ILE A 254 -6.14 -14.64 13.59
N PRO A 255 -7.04 -15.45 13.00
CA PRO A 255 -7.52 -16.68 13.63
C PRO A 255 -6.42 -17.71 13.93
N ARG A 256 -5.25 -17.59 13.29
CA ARG A 256 -4.10 -18.49 13.45
C ARG A 256 -3.06 -17.94 14.43
N LEU A 257 -3.28 -16.74 14.99
CA LEU A 257 -2.36 -16.07 15.91
C LEU A 257 -2.73 -16.34 17.38
N LYS A 258 -1.77 -16.14 18.29
CA LYS A 258 -1.99 -16.30 19.74
C LYS A 258 -3.03 -15.33 20.31
N ILE A 259 -3.29 -14.23 19.61
CA ILE A 259 -4.25 -13.19 20.01
C ILE A 259 -5.66 -13.40 19.45
N ALA A 260 -5.91 -14.51 18.74
CA ALA A 260 -7.19 -14.78 18.06
C ALA A 260 -8.43 -14.61 18.96
N ASN A 261 -8.34 -15.02 20.23
CA ASN A 261 -9.48 -14.98 21.16
C ASN A 261 -9.84 -13.57 21.64
N VAL A 262 -8.97 -12.59 21.41
CA VAL A 262 -9.13 -11.20 21.87
C VAL A 262 -9.05 -10.21 20.73
N THR A 263 -9.00 -10.68 19.48
CA THR A 263 -8.83 -9.82 18.31
C THR A 263 -9.86 -10.16 17.24
N THR A 264 -10.61 -9.15 16.82
CA THR A 264 -11.62 -9.23 15.75
C THR A 264 -11.33 -8.16 14.69
N ILE A 265 -11.93 -8.31 13.51
CA ILE A 265 -11.95 -7.26 12.50
C ILE A 265 -13.37 -6.73 12.44
N GLU A 266 -13.52 -5.43 12.66
CA GLU A 266 -14.80 -4.73 12.62
C GLU A 266 -14.68 -3.54 11.68
N ASP A 267 -15.44 -3.59 10.58
CA ASP A 267 -15.37 -2.61 9.50
C ASP A 267 -13.92 -2.31 9.05
N LYS A 268 -13.38 -1.13 9.38
CA LYS A 268 -12.04 -0.66 9.02
C LYS A 268 -10.98 -0.79 10.12
N PHE A 269 -11.31 -1.51 11.20
CA PHE A 269 -10.47 -1.65 12.37
C PHE A 269 -10.11 -3.10 12.67
N VAL A 270 -8.89 -3.30 13.16
CA VAL A 270 -8.54 -4.46 13.99
C VAL A 270 -8.87 -4.06 15.44
N VAL A 271 -9.86 -4.73 16.02
CA VAL A 271 -10.33 -4.47 17.38
C VAL A 271 -9.66 -5.47 18.31
N VAL A 272 -8.97 -4.97 19.33
CA VAL A 272 -8.19 -5.76 20.29
C VAL A 272 -8.75 -5.50 21.68
N LYS A 273 -9.28 -6.54 22.33
CA LYS A 273 -9.73 -6.49 23.71
C LYS A 273 -8.56 -6.83 24.64
N GLY A 274 -7.85 -5.81 25.10
CA GLY A 274 -6.82 -5.95 26.14
C GLY A 274 -7.43 -6.27 27.50
N LYS A 275 -6.58 -6.27 28.54
CA LYS A 275 -7.02 -6.45 29.93
C LYS A 275 -7.42 -5.14 30.59
N LEU A 276 -6.90 -4.00 30.12
CA LEU A 276 -7.23 -2.67 30.64
C LEU A 276 -8.29 -1.95 29.79
N ARG A 277 -8.16 -1.98 28.45
CA ARG A 277 -9.11 -1.35 27.51
C ARG A 277 -9.35 -2.18 26.25
N THR A 278 -10.36 -1.77 25.47
CA THR A 278 -10.52 -2.18 24.08
C THR A 278 -9.89 -1.14 23.16
N TYR A 279 -9.16 -1.60 22.15
CA TYR A 279 -8.41 -0.77 21.22
C TYR A 279 -8.88 -1.01 19.79
N LYS A 280 -9.09 0.05 19.01
CA LYS A 280 -9.43 0.00 17.58
C LYS A 280 -8.24 0.50 16.77
N ILE A 281 -7.52 -0.40 16.10
CA ILE A 281 -6.38 -0.07 15.23
C ILE A 281 -6.90 0.09 13.80
N HIS A 282 -6.82 1.30 13.24
CA HIS A 282 -7.26 1.55 11.87
C HIS A 282 -6.33 0.85 10.85
N ILE A 283 -6.90 0.07 9.94
CA ILE A 283 -6.12 -0.80 9.02
C ILE A 283 -5.32 0.02 7.99
N GLY A 284 -5.77 1.23 7.65
CA GLY A 284 -5.08 2.11 6.71
C GLY A 284 -3.88 2.82 7.34
N SER A 285 -4.17 3.66 8.34
CA SER A 285 -3.21 4.58 8.98
C SER A 285 -2.42 3.95 10.12
N THR A 286 -2.86 2.79 10.63
CA THR A 286 -2.36 2.13 11.85
C THR A 286 -2.63 2.91 13.15
N ASN A 287 -3.37 4.02 13.10
CA ASN A 287 -3.72 4.84 14.26
C ASN A 287 -4.70 4.12 15.19
N ILE A 288 -4.66 4.43 16.48
CA ILE A 288 -5.34 3.66 17.53
C ILE A 288 -6.33 4.55 18.26
N LEU A 289 -7.56 4.06 18.43
CA LEU A 289 -8.57 4.63 19.32
C LEU A 289 -8.80 3.67 20.50
N MET A 290 -9.07 4.23 21.68
CA MET A 290 -9.40 3.49 22.90
C MET A 290 -10.87 3.68 23.24
N GLU A 291 -11.57 2.58 23.46
CA GLU A 291 -12.94 2.62 23.98
C GLU A 291 -12.95 2.95 25.49
N PRO A 292 -14.05 3.52 26.01
CA PRO A 292 -15.34 3.79 25.34
C PRO A 292 -15.47 5.17 24.66
N ASN A 293 -14.51 6.06 24.84
CA ASN A 293 -14.59 7.46 24.40
C ASN A 293 -13.87 7.73 23.06
N ASP A 294 -13.39 6.70 22.37
CA ASP A 294 -12.56 6.82 21.17
C ASP A 294 -11.37 7.77 21.34
N GLN A 295 -10.74 7.70 22.52
CA GLN A 295 -9.57 8.49 22.83
C GLN A 295 -8.37 7.98 22.03
N TYR A 296 -7.66 8.90 21.38
CA TYR A 296 -6.47 8.56 20.60
C TYR A 296 -5.34 8.01 21.50
N LEU A 297 -4.68 6.95 21.03
CA LEU A 297 -3.47 6.38 21.63
C LEU A 297 -2.32 6.43 20.63
N CYS A 298 -1.31 7.25 20.94
CA CYS A 298 -0.11 7.38 20.12
C CYS A 298 0.93 6.32 20.53
N ILE A 299 1.20 5.36 19.64
CA ILE A 299 2.30 4.40 19.77
C ILE A 299 3.19 4.52 18.54
N VAL A 300 4.42 4.97 18.75
CA VAL A 300 5.44 5.07 17.72
C VAL A 300 6.27 3.79 17.72
N PRO A 301 6.34 3.04 16.61
CA PRO A 301 7.19 1.86 16.52
C PRO A 301 8.66 2.24 16.70
N ASP A 302 9.33 1.63 17.66
CA ASP A 302 10.78 1.75 17.82
C ASP A 302 11.48 0.87 16.77
N ARG A 303 11.98 1.50 15.71
CA ARG A 303 12.66 0.80 14.59
C ARG A 303 13.97 0.11 15.01
N SER A 304 14.48 0.37 16.20
CA SER A 304 15.70 -0.26 16.73
C SER A 304 15.44 -1.58 17.46
N LYS A 305 14.19 -1.85 17.85
CA LYS A 305 13.82 -3.08 18.55
C LYS A 305 13.49 -4.19 17.56
N LYS A 306 13.90 -5.41 17.92
CA LYS A 306 13.62 -6.64 17.15
C LYS A 306 12.12 -6.79 16.92
N ASP A 307 11.75 -7.09 15.68
CA ASP A 307 10.35 -7.20 15.28
C ASP A 307 9.68 -8.37 16.04
N THR A 308 8.68 -8.05 16.87
CA THR A 308 7.93 -9.07 17.64
C THR A 308 7.17 -10.05 16.73
N THR A 309 7.13 -9.77 15.43
CA THR A 309 6.53 -10.63 14.40
C THR A 309 7.54 -11.55 13.68
N GLU A 310 8.80 -11.65 14.13
CA GLU A 310 9.86 -12.48 13.49
C GLU A 310 9.47 -13.95 13.19
N ASN A 311 8.46 -14.50 13.88
CA ASN A 311 7.96 -15.87 13.66
C ASN A 311 6.53 -15.94 13.08
N VAL A 312 5.95 -14.82 12.66
CA VAL A 312 4.64 -14.77 12.02
C VAL A 312 4.82 -14.92 10.52
N TYR A 313 4.21 -15.95 9.95
CA TYR A 313 4.16 -16.11 8.51
C TYR A 313 3.40 -14.95 7.87
N LEU A 314 4.04 -14.28 6.91
CA LEU A 314 3.42 -13.33 6.00
C LEU A 314 3.53 -13.89 4.56
N PRO A 315 2.49 -13.72 3.72
CA PRO A 315 2.51 -14.27 2.37
C PRO A 315 3.46 -13.54 1.40
N PHE A 316 4.04 -12.41 1.81
CA PHE A 316 5.02 -11.65 1.05
C PHE A 316 5.87 -10.77 1.98
N GLU A 317 6.97 -10.25 1.45
CA GLU A 317 7.81 -9.26 2.13
C GLU A 317 7.39 -7.81 1.79
N GLY A 318 7.73 -6.86 2.68
CA GLY A 318 7.74 -5.43 2.36
C GLY A 318 6.48 -4.60 2.66
N ASP A 319 5.50 -5.10 3.43
CA ASP A 319 4.38 -4.27 3.93
C ASP A 319 4.55 -3.90 5.41
N ASN A 320 5.25 -2.79 5.64
CA ASN A 320 5.49 -2.26 6.98
C ASN A 320 4.20 -1.95 7.75
N GLY A 321 3.12 -1.52 7.05
CA GLY A 321 1.85 -1.20 7.69
C GLY A 321 1.20 -2.43 8.31
N LEU A 322 1.24 -3.56 7.59
CA LEU A 322 0.78 -4.85 8.10
C LEU A 322 1.58 -5.28 9.36
N SER A 323 2.91 -5.19 9.32
CA SER A 323 3.77 -5.52 10.47
C SER A 323 3.50 -4.61 11.68
N VAL A 324 3.27 -3.31 11.46
CA VAL A 324 2.94 -2.35 12.51
C VAL A 324 1.59 -2.66 13.15
N ILE A 325 0.57 -3.00 12.35
CA ILE A 325 -0.75 -3.39 12.87
C ILE A 325 -0.63 -4.63 13.75
N LEU A 326 0.07 -5.66 13.29
CA LEU A 326 0.28 -6.89 14.05
C LEU A 326 1.06 -6.63 15.34
N SER A 327 2.15 -5.86 15.27
CA SER A 327 2.96 -5.50 16.44
C SER A 327 2.13 -4.75 17.49
N LYS A 328 1.33 -3.76 17.07
CA LYS A 328 0.39 -3.04 17.94
C LYS A 328 -0.65 -3.99 18.54
N ALA A 329 -1.23 -4.88 17.74
CA ALA A 329 -2.23 -5.82 18.22
C ALA A 329 -1.66 -6.79 19.27
N PHE A 330 -0.45 -7.33 19.06
CA PHE A 330 0.23 -8.16 20.06
C PHE A 330 0.55 -7.40 21.35
N LEU A 331 1.06 -6.18 21.23
CA LEU A 331 1.36 -5.32 22.38
C LEU A 331 0.10 -5.04 23.22
N LEU A 332 -0.99 -4.65 22.55
CA LEU A 332 -2.24 -4.24 23.18
C LEU A 332 -3.08 -5.40 23.72
N ALA A 333 -2.92 -6.60 23.17
CA ALA A 333 -3.54 -7.81 23.72
C ALA A 333 -3.01 -8.16 25.13
N ALA A 334 -1.83 -7.65 25.49
CA ALA A 334 -1.20 -7.80 26.81
C ALA A 334 -0.90 -6.43 27.44
N ASP A 335 -1.84 -5.49 27.30
CA ASP A 335 -1.70 -4.10 27.75
C ASP A 335 -1.32 -3.94 29.24
N ASP A 336 -1.71 -4.87 30.10
CA ASP A 336 -1.35 -4.94 31.52
C ASP A 336 0.14 -5.20 31.78
N THR A 337 0.86 -5.67 30.77
CA THR A 337 2.30 -5.98 30.86
C THR A 337 3.19 -4.89 30.25
N ILE A 338 2.59 -3.84 29.67
CA ILE A 338 3.33 -2.73 29.06
C ILE A 338 4.02 -1.93 30.17
N THR A 339 5.34 -1.75 30.05
CA THR A 339 6.16 -0.99 31.01
C THR A 339 6.53 0.41 30.52
N ASP A 340 6.35 0.69 29.23
CA ASP A 340 6.67 1.98 28.63
C ASP A 340 5.75 3.08 29.16
N SER A 341 6.30 3.99 29.95
CA SER A 341 5.57 5.10 30.57
C SER A 341 4.91 6.04 29.54
N THR A 342 5.44 6.14 28.32
CA THR A 342 4.85 6.95 27.27
C THR A 342 3.52 6.37 26.78
N ILE A 343 3.34 5.05 26.90
CA ILE A 343 2.11 4.35 26.51
C ILE A 343 1.17 4.22 27.72
N THR A 344 1.67 3.75 28.86
CA THR A 344 0.82 3.49 30.04
C THR A 344 0.20 4.77 30.60
N SER A 345 0.90 5.91 30.52
CA SER A 345 0.33 7.20 30.93
C SER A 345 -0.84 7.64 30.04
N GLN A 346 -0.88 7.24 28.77
CA GLN A 346 -2.00 7.51 27.87
C GLN A 346 -3.18 6.56 28.12
N ILE A 347 -2.91 5.26 28.35
CA ILE A 347 -3.95 4.25 28.65
C ILE A 347 -4.67 4.54 29.97
N ASN A 348 -3.96 5.08 30.97
CA ASN A 348 -4.52 5.34 32.30
C ASN A 348 -5.22 6.70 32.46
N ARG A 349 -5.28 7.53 31.40
CA ARG A 349 -6.06 8.77 31.37
C ARG A 349 -7.52 8.48 31.07
#